data_AF-A0A939RG57-F1
#
_entry.id   AF-A0A939RG57-F1
#
_cell.length_a   1.000
_cell.length_b   1.000
_cell.length_c   1.000
_cell.angle_alpha   90.00
_cell.angle_beta   90.00
_cell.angle_gamma   90.00
#
_symmetry.space_group_name_H-M   'P 1'
#
loop_
_entity.id
_entity.type
_entity.pdbx_description
1 polymer ?
#
loop_
_entity_poly.entity_id
_entity_poly.type
_entity_poly.pdbx_seq_one_letter_code
_entity_poly.pdbx_strand_id
1 'polypeptide(L)' 'MLAAFGQRAVEAVPEELGSLELTWLIAEFEQRYGIQVDLDDERFGAVRTVDDATGLLRAAVLAERADTRP' A
#
# COMPACT_ATOMS: atom_id res chain seq x y z
N MET A 1 -7.01 4.25 6.33
CA MET A 1 -6.00 4.88 5.45
C MET A 1 -6.66 5.36 4.16
N LEU A 2 -7.04 4.52 3.19
CA LEU A 2 -7.67 4.96 1.93
C LEU A 2 -8.96 5.78 2.06
N ALA A 3 -9.80 5.50 3.06
CA ALA A 3 -10.98 6.30 3.36
C ALA A 3 -10.62 7.78 3.65
N ALA A 4 -9.45 8.04 4.25
CA ALA A 4 -8.99 9.39 4.56
C ALA A 4 -8.55 10.16 3.31
N PHE A 5 -7.96 9.48 2.31
CA PHE A 5 -7.58 10.10 1.03
C PHE A 5 -8.78 10.76 0.34
N GLY A 6 -9.89 10.01 0.24
CA GLY A 6 -11.13 10.49 -0.40
C GLY A 6 -12.11 11.19 0.54
N GLN A 7 -11.75 11.40 1.83
CA GLN A 7 -12.67 11.87 2.88
C GLN A 7 -14.03 11.15 2.87
N ARG A 8 -13.99 9.84 2.66
CA ARG A 8 -15.16 8.98 2.48
C ARG A 8 -15.34 8.02 3.65
N ALA A 9 -16.54 7.47 3.79
CA ALA A 9 -16.79 6.36 4.70
C ALA A 9 -15.99 5.11 4.28
N VAL A 10 -15.69 4.23 5.22
CA VAL A 10 -14.87 3.03 4.94
C VAL A 10 -15.60 2.08 3.99
N GLU A 11 -16.91 1.98 4.13
CA GLU A 11 -17.80 1.15 3.31
C GLU A 11 -17.96 1.71 1.89
N ALA A 12 -17.56 2.96 1.66
CA ALA A 12 -17.60 3.64 0.37
C ALA A 12 -16.24 3.63 -0.34
N VAL A 13 -15.23 2.95 0.20
CA VAL A 13 -13.95 2.75 -0.49
C VAL A 13 -14.17 1.72 -1.61
N PRO A 14 -13.94 2.09 -2.89
CA PRO A 14 -14.03 1.16 -4.00
C PRO A 14 -12.92 0.13 -3.91
N GLU A 15 -13.18 -1.04 -4.49
CA GLU A 15 -12.18 -2.10 -4.60
C GLU A 15 -11.09 -1.72 -5.60
N GLU A 16 -11.42 -1.03 -6.69
CA GLU A 16 -10.45 -0.56 -7.67
C GLU A 16 -9.66 0.64 -7.14
N LEU A 17 -8.35 0.63 -7.37
CA LEU A 17 -7.42 1.68 -6.99
C LEU A 17 -6.88 2.40 -8.22
N GLY A 18 -6.99 3.73 -8.21
CA GLY A 18 -6.26 4.58 -9.13
C GLY A 18 -4.78 4.71 -8.75
N SER A 19 -3.95 5.11 -9.70
CA SER A 19 -2.51 5.33 -9.48
C SER A 19 -2.23 6.34 -8.36
N LEU A 20 -3.00 7.42 -8.26
CA LEU A 20 -2.85 8.43 -7.19
C LEU A 20 -3.23 7.88 -5.82
N GLU A 21 -4.30 7.07 -5.74
CA GLU A 21 -4.72 6.43 -4.49
C GLU A 21 -3.65 5.45 -4.01
N LEU A 22 -3.05 4.69 -4.94
CA LEU A 22 -1.95 3.77 -4.65
C LEU A 22 -0.70 4.52 -4.18
N THR A 23 -0.27 5.56 -4.90
CA THR A 23 0.89 6.39 -4.49
C THR A 23 0.68 6.96 -3.08
N TRP A 24 -0.49 7.52 -2.81
CA TRP A 24 -0.80 8.07 -1.50
C TRP A 24 -0.83 6.99 -0.41
N LEU A 25 -1.42 5.82 -0.71
CA LEU A 25 -1.49 4.70 0.22
C LEU A 25 -0.09 4.22 0.62
N ILE A 26 0.83 4.11 -0.35
CA ILE A 26 2.22 3.73 -0.10
C ILE A 26 2.87 4.79 0.80
N ALA A 27 2.83 6.07 0.40
CA ALA A 27 3.47 7.14 1.19
C ALA A 27 2.94 7.21 2.64
N GLU A 28 1.63 7.01 2.85
CA GLU A 28 1.04 6.97 4.20
C GLU A 28 1.46 5.71 4.97
N PHE A 29 1.55 4.55 4.30
CA PHE A 29 2.06 3.31 4.91
C PHE A 29 3.51 3.48 5.38
N GLU A 30 4.37 3.99 4.50
CA GLU A 30 5.80 4.20 4.80
C GLU A 30 6.00 5.15 5.96
N GLN A 31 5.29 6.30 5.97
CA GLN A 31 5.36 7.26 7.07
C GLN A 31 4.84 6.68 8.39
N ARG A 32 3.76 5.89 8.34
CA ARG A 32 3.12 5.33 9.53
C ARG A 32 3.93 4.20 10.17
N TYR A 33 4.58 3.36 9.37
CA TYR A 33 5.27 2.16 9.85
C TYR A 33 6.79 2.22 9.76
N GLY A 34 7.36 3.21 9.07
CA GLY A 34 8.80 3.35 8.86
C GLY A 34 9.39 2.28 7.93
N ILE A 35 8.56 1.58 7.16
CA ILE A 35 8.97 0.53 6.23
C ILE A 35 8.98 1.12 4.83
N GLN A 36 10.09 1.03 4.12
CA GLN A 36 10.19 1.47 2.73
C GLN A 36 9.68 0.36 1.81
N VAL A 37 8.81 0.71 0.87
CA VAL A 37 8.23 -0.24 -0.07
C VAL A 37 8.97 -0.12 -1.40
N ASP A 38 9.83 -1.11 -1.69
CA ASP A 38 10.53 -1.16 -2.98
C ASP A 38 9.59 -1.65 -4.09
N LEU A 39 9.19 -0.69 -4.93
CA LEU A 39 8.25 -0.86 -6.04
C LEU A 39 8.89 -0.32 -7.32
N ASP A 40 9.17 -1.22 -8.25
CA ASP A 40 9.44 -0.84 -9.64
C ASP A 40 8.14 -0.47 -10.38
N ASP A 41 8.28 0.17 -11.55
CA ASP A 41 7.14 0.63 -12.36
C ASP A 41 6.21 -0.53 -12.78
N GLU A 42 6.75 -1.74 -12.95
CA GLU A 42 5.99 -2.93 -13.35
C GLU A 42 5.06 -3.39 -12.21
N ARG A 43 5.60 -3.52 -11.00
CA ARG A 43 4.82 -3.86 -9.81
C ARG A 43 3.83 -2.76 -9.46
N PHE A 44 4.22 -1.50 -9.62
CA PHE A 44 3.32 -0.38 -9.41
C PHE A 44 2.13 -0.43 -10.38
N GLY A 45 2.35 -0.70 -11.66
CA GLY A 45 1.30 -0.84 -12.67
C GLY A 45 0.44 -2.11 -12.55
N ALA A 46 0.92 -3.12 -11.81
CA ALA A 46 0.21 -4.36 -11.56
C ALA A 46 -0.85 -4.23 -10.46
N VAL A 47 -0.68 -3.30 -9.52
CA VAL A 47 -1.62 -3.10 -8.41
C VAL A 47 -2.83 -2.29 -8.89
N ARG A 48 -3.99 -2.94 -8.94
CA ARG A 48 -5.24 -2.32 -9.41
C ARG A 48 -6.38 -2.39 -8.41
N THR A 49 -6.20 -3.18 -7.35
CA THR A 49 -7.23 -3.41 -6.33
C THR A 49 -6.69 -3.20 -4.93
N VAL A 50 -7.60 -3.02 -3.97
CA VAL A 50 -7.24 -2.96 -2.54
C VAL A 50 -6.60 -4.27 -2.11
N ASP A 51 -7.10 -5.40 -2.59
CA ASP A 51 -6.51 -6.71 -2.33
C ASP A 51 -5.07 -6.81 -2.85
N ASP A 52 -4.78 -6.36 -4.07
CA ASP A 52 -3.41 -6.33 -4.61
C ASP A 52 -2.48 -5.48 -3.72
N ALA A 53 -2.94 -4.29 -3.33
CA ALA A 53 -2.18 -3.37 -2.50
C ALA A 53 -1.90 -3.98 -1.11
N THR A 54 -2.90 -4.62 -0.49
CA THR A 54 -2.69 -5.27 0.82
C THR A 54 -1.76 -6.47 0.73
N GLY A 55 -1.80 -7.23 -0.36
CA GLY A 55 -0.86 -8.31 -0.64
C GLY A 55 0.57 -7.80 -0.73
N LEU A 56 0.77 -6.71 -1.48
CA LEU A 56 2.06 -6.05 -1.62
C LEU A 56 2.60 -5.52 -0.27
N LEU A 57 1.80 -4.75 0.46
CA LEU A 57 2.21 -4.19 1.75
C LEU A 57 2.51 -5.29 2.77
N ARG A 58 1.76 -6.40 2.74
CA ARG A 58 2.05 -7.58 3.56
C ARG A 58 3.43 -8.15 3.23
N ALA A 59 3.78 -8.28 1.96
CA ALA A 59 5.08 -8.79 1.55
C ALA A 59 6.21 -7.88 2.06
N ALA A 60 6.06 -6.57 1.98
CA ALA A 60 7.02 -5.59 2.51
C ALA A 60 7.24 -5.76 4.03
N VAL A 61 6.16 -5.89 4.81
CA VAL A 61 6.25 -6.14 6.26
C VAL A 61 6.99 -7.44 6.58
N LEU A 62 6.75 -8.49 5.80
CA LEU A 62 7.42 -9.79 6.02
C LEU A 62 8.91 -9.73 5.67
N ALA A 63 9.28 -9.02 4.61
CA ALA A 63 10.67 -8.81 4.21
C ALA A 63 11.44 -8.04 5.29
N GLU A 64 10.92 -6.89 5.75
CA GLU A 64 11.52 -6.10 6.83
C GLU A 64 11.76 -6.91 8.10
N ARG A 65 10.81 -7.79 8.46
CA ARG A 65 10.94 -8.69 9.62
C ARG A 65 12.00 -9.77 9.44
N ALA A 66 12.26 -10.19 8.21
CA ALA A 66 13.33 -11.14 7.92
C ALA A 66 14.70 -10.46 8.08
N ASP A 67 14.83 -9.22 7.60
CA ASP A 67 16.08 -8.45 7.64
C ASP A 67 16.46 -7.98 9.05
N THR A 68 15.47 -7.72 9.90
CA THR A 68 15.66 -7.31 11.30
C THR A 68 15.93 -8.47 12.27
N ARG A 69 15.95 -9.73 11.80
CA ARG A 69 16.29 -10.89 12.64
C ARG A 69 17.82 -11.01 12.78
N PRO A 70 18.37 -11.00 14.01
CA PRO A 70 19.82 -11.09 14.26
C PRO A 70 20.41 -12.47 13.94
#